data_AF-A0A212CHR8-F1
#
_entry.id   AF-A0A212CHR8-F1
#
_cell.length_a   1.000
_cell.length_b   1.000
_cell.length_c   1.000
_cell.angle_alpha   90.00
_cell.angle_beta   90.00
_cell.angle_gamma   90.00
#
_symmetry.space_group_name_H-M   'P 1'
#
loop_
_entity.id
_entity.type
_entity.pdbx_description
1 polymer ?
#
loop_
_entity_poly.entity_id
_entity_poly.type
_entity_poly.pdbx_seq_one_letter_code
_entity_poly.pdbx_strand_id
1 'polypeptide(L)'
;MVTTPSVPIISHSRWLLKQGELQQMSGPKTSRTLRTKKLFREIYLFLFNDLLVICRQIPGDKYQVFDSAPRGLLRVEELEDQGQTLANVFILRLLENSDDREATYMLKASSQ
;
A
#
# COMPACT_ATOMS: atom_id res chain seq x y z
N MET A 1 -11.46 15.48 14.59
CA MET A 1 -10.26 15.03 13.85
C MET A 1 -9.73 13.81 14.57
N VAL A 2 -9.88 12.61 13.99
CA VAL A 2 -9.33 11.38 14.59
C VAL A 2 -7.84 11.38 14.24
N THR A 3 -6.99 11.49 15.26
CA THR A 3 -5.54 11.29 15.09
C THR A 3 -5.33 9.80 14.89
N THR A 4 -4.88 9.39 13.71
CA THR A 4 -4.37 8.02 13.54
C THR A 4 -3.23 7.82 14.55
N PRO A 5 -3.27 6.74 15.35
CA PRO A 5 -2.22 6.47 16.33
C PRO A 5 -0.85 6.38 15.65
N SER A 6 0.20 6.81 16.34
CA SER A 6 1.56 6.74 15.81
C SER A 6 1.96 5.29 15.57
N VAL A 7 2.38 4.95 14.35
CA VAL A 7 2.96 3.64 14.06
C VAL A 7 4.34 3.58 14.73
N PRO A 8 4.59 2.67 15.69
CA PRO A 8 5.85 2.61 16.40
C PRO A 8 6.89 1.97 15.48
N ILE A 9 7.58 2.76 14.65
CA ILE A 9 8.56 2.25 13.68
C ILE A 9 9.84 1.74 14.37
N ILE A 10 10.23 2.31 15.51
CA ILE A 10 11.47 1.96 16.23
C ILE A 10 11.22 0.77 17.17
N SER A 11 11.85 -0.37 16.90
CA SER A 11 11.98 -1.50 17.83
C SER A 11 13.40 -2.09 17.74
N HIS A 12 13.85 -2.80 18.77
CA HIS A 12 15.22 -3.36 18.84
C HIS A 12 15.53 -4.39 17.72
N SER A 13 14.50 -4.97 17.11
CA SER A 13 14.64 -6.09 16.15
C SER A 13 14.00 -5.82 14.80
N ARG A 14 13.75 -4.54 14.46
CA ARG A 14 13.16 -4.17 13.17
C ARG A 14 14.23 -3.67 12.19
N TRP A 15 14.26 -4.26 11.00
CA TRP A 15 15.10 -3.81 9.89
C TRP A 15 14.29 -3.70 8.60
N LEU A 16 14.68 -2.73 7.76
CA LEU A 16 14.05 -2.49 6.47
C LEU A 16 14.47 -3.57 5.47
N LEU A 17 13.50 -4.25 4.87
CA LEU A 17 13.73 -5.22 3.80
C LEU A 17 13.69 -4.57 2.41
N LYS A 18 12.69 -3.71 2.15
CA LYS A 18 12.51 -3.01 0.89
C LYS A 18 11.74 -1.72 1.11
N GLN A 19 11.98 -0.73 0.27
CA GLN A 19 11.18 0.48 0.19
C GLN A 19 11.04 0.95 -1.25
N GLY A 20 10.00 1.72 -1.54
CA GLY A 20 9.86 2.30 -2.87
C GLY A 20 8.50 2.92 -3.14
N GLU A 21 8.49 3.72 -4.19
CA GLU A 21 7.30 4.34 -4.74
C GLU A 21 6.52 3.33 -5.60
N LEU A 22 5.19 3.38 -5.49
CA LEU A 22 4.26 2.60 -6.29
C LEU A 22 3.07 3.46 -6.71
N GLN A 23 2.35 3.01 -7.72
CA GLN A 23 1.07 3.59 -8.12
C GLN A 23 -0.09 2.72 -7.66
N GLN A 24 -0.92 3.25 -6.76
CA GLN A 24 -2.20 2.64 -6.39
C GLN A 24 -3.23 2.91 -7.49
N MET A 25 -3.82 1.85 -8.01
CA MET A 25 -4.88 1.88 -9.00
C MET A 25 -6.24 1.94 -8.30
N SER A 26 -7.19 2.68 -8.89
CA SER A 26 -8.59 2.61 -8.46
C SER A 26 -9.14 1.22 -8.76
N GLY A 27 -9.65 0.53 -7.74
CA GLY A 27 -10.26 -0.79 -7.93
C GLY A 27 -11.56 -0.74 -8.75
N PRO A 28 -12.07 -1.89 -9.23
CA PRO A 28 -13.26 -1.97 -10.10
C PRO A 28 -14.55 -1.37 -9.50
N LYS A 29 -14.60 -1.17 -8.18
CA LYS A 29 -15.80 -0.71 -7.44
C LYS A 29 -15.93 0.80 -7.31
N THR A 30 -15.03 1.62 -7.88
CA THR A 30 -15.21 3.08 -7.80
C THR A 30 -16.33 3.52 -8.76
N SER A 31 -17.43 3.97 -8.17
CA SER A 31 -18.66 4.39 -8.85
C SER A 31 -18.42 5.41 -9.97
N ARG A 32 -19.20 5.28 -11.04
CA ARG A 32 -19.21 6.10 -12.28
C ARG A 32 -19.67 7.55 -12.07
N THR A 33 -19.12 8.27 -11.09
CA THR A 33 -19.41 9.69 -10.88
C THR A 33 -18.16 10.46 -10.50
N LEU A 34 -17.84 11.42 -11.37
CA LEU A 34 -16.86 12.52 -11.28
C LEU A 34 -15.39 12.24 -11.62
N ARG A 35 -15.02 12.80 -12.79
CA ARG A 35 -13.70 13.29 -13.21
C ARG A 35 -12.59 12.25 -13.27
N THR A 36 -12.31 11.85 -14.51
CA THR A 36 -11.19 11.12 -15.13
C THR A 36 -9.75 11.42 -14.64
N LYS A 37 -9.50 12.08 -13.51
CA LYS A 37 -8.19 12.66 -13.19
C LYS A 37 -7.29 11.92 -12.21
N LYS A 38 -7.68 10.83 -11.52
CA LYS A 38 -6.69 9.96 -10.85
C LYS A 38 -7.10 8.50 -10.86
N LEU A 39 -6.94 7.85 -12.02
CA LEU A 39 -6.89 6.39 -12.12
C LEU A 39 -5.78 5.80 -11.23
N PHE A 40 -4.73 6.59 -10.98
CA PHE A 40 -3.55 6.23 -10.20
C PHE A 40 -3.27 7.26 -9.11
N ARG A 41 -2.87 6.79 -7.93
CA ARG A 41 -2.40 7.59 -6.79
C ARG A 41 -1.00 7.10 -6.40
N GLU A 42 -0.03 8.01 -6.35
CA GLU A 42 1.30 7.69 -5.83
C GLU A 42 1.22 7.35 -4.33
N ILE A 43 1.85 6.24 -3.99
CA ILE A 43 2.05 5.79 -2.62
C ILE A 43 3.51 5.37 -2.45
N TYR A 44 3.94 5.25 -1.21
CA TYR A 44 5.26 4.76 -0.87
C TYR A 44 5.11 3.65 0.17
N LEU A 45 5.89 2.58 0.02
CA LEU A 45 5.91 1.46 0.96
C LEU A 45 7.25 1.42 1.68
N PHE A 46 7.19 1.13 2.98
CA PHE A 46 8.32 0.62 3.76
C PHE A 46 7.96 -0.78 4.23
N LEU A 47 8.68 -1.78 3.74
CA LEU A 47 8.53 -3.16 4.16
C LEU A 47 9.67 -3.51 5.12
N PHE A 48 9.32 -3.76 6.37
CA PHE A 48 10.21 -4.29 7.38
C PHE A 48 10.04 -5.81 7.51
N ASN A 49 10.89 -6.44 8.33
CA ASN A 49 10.82 -7.87 8.62
C ASN A 49 9.51 -8.31 9.31
N ASP A 50 8.84 -7.43 10.03
CA ASP A 50 7.63 -7.70 10.82
C ASP A 50 6.45 -6.77 10.51
N LEU A 51 6.66 -5.69 9.75
CA LEU A 51 5.67 -4.62 9.55
C LEU A 51 5.71 -4.12 8.10
N LEU A 52 4.54 -3.83 7.54
CA LEU A 52 4.39 -2.98 6.36
C LEU A 52 3.82 -1.62 6.76
N VAL A 53 4.41 -0.54 6.23
CA VAL A 53 3.90 0.82 6.35
C VAL A 53 3.56 1.35 4.97
N ILE A 54 2.34 1.88 4.83
CA ILE A 54 1.83 2.51 3.61
C ILE A 54 1.66 4.00 3.85
N CYS A 55 2.29 4.82 3.02
CA CYS A 55 2.32 6.26 3.19
C CYS A 55 2.23 7.01 1.87
N ARG A 56 1.99 8.32 1.98
CA ARG A 56 2.22 9.27 0.88
C ARG A 56 3.42 10.12 1.23
N GLN A 57 4.27 10.41 0.24
CA GLN A 57 5.30 11.43 0.42
C GLN A 57 4.61 12.80 0.51
N ILE A 58 5.08 13.62 1.45
CA ILE A 58 4.66 15.01 1.64
C ILE A 58 5.92 15.90 1.59
N PRO A 59 5.77 17.22 1.38
CA PRO A 59 6.91 18.12 1.22
C PRO A 59 7.90 18.06 2.39
N GLY A 60 9.18 18.27 2.07
CA GLY A 60 10.27 18.30 3.04
C GLY A 60 10.76 16.92 3.46
N ASP A 61 10.79 15.97 2.52
CA ASP A 61 11.26 14.58 2.73
C ASP A 61 10.56 13.88 3.90
N LYS A 62 9.25 14.08 3.98
CA LYS A 62 8.40 13.52 5.03
C LYS A 62 7.39 12.56 4.43
N TYR A 63 6.91 11.64 5.25
CA TYR A 63 5.92 10.66 4.87
C TYR A 63 4.73 10.76 5.81
N GLN A 64 3.53 10.80 5.25
CA GLN A 64 2.30 10.65 6.02
C GLN A 64 1.78 9.23 5.88
N VAL A 65 1.86 8.48 6.97
CA VAL A 65 1.31 7.14 7.09
C VAL A 65 -0.22 7.22 7.08
N PHE A 66 -0.84 6.36 6.27
CA PHE A 66 -2.30 6.22 6.26
C PHE A 66 -2.77 4.77 6.42
N ASP A 67 -1.87 3.80 6.34
CA ASP A 67 -2.18 2.41 6.64
C ASP A 67 -0.93 1.63 7.07
N SER A 68 -1.11 0.57 7.84
CA SER A 68 -0.03 -0.35 8.21
C SER A 68 -0.58 -1.69 8.67
N ALA A 69 0.22 -2.75 8.53
CA ALA A 69 -0.17 -4.08 8.98
C ALA A 69 1.05 -4.94 9.34
N PRO A 70 0.94 -5.87 10.31
CA PRO A 70 1.95 -6.89 10.54
C PRO A 70 2.22 -7.70 9.28
N ARG A 71 3.49 -8.03 9.01
CA ARG A 71 3.90 -8.74 7.78
C ARG A 71 3.22 -10.10 7.63
N GLY A 72 2.95 -10.80 8.74
CA GLY A 72 2.24 -12.08 8.74
C GLY A 72 0.79 -11.99 8.25
N LEU A 73 0.19 -10.79 8.27
CA LEU A 73 -1.19 -10.51 7.88
C LEU A 73 -1.29 -9.93 6.47
N LEU A 74 -0.24 -10.03 5.67
CA LEU A 74 -0.25 -9.64 4.26
C LEU A 74 -0.56 -10.84 3.37
N ARG A 75 -1.33 -10.62 2.31
CA ARG A 75 -1.46 -11.54 1.17
C ARG A 75 -1.23 -10.78 -0.12
N VAL A 76 -0.59 -11.44 -1.08
CA VAL A 76 -0.31 -10.87 -2.39
C VAL A 76 -0.88 -11.80 -3.46
N GLU A 77 -1.55 -11.22 -4.45
CA GLU A 77 -2.05 -11.92 -5.62
C GLU A 77 -1.54 -11.21 -6.87
N GLU A 78 -1.09 -11.96 -7.86
CA GLU A 78 -0.80 -11.41 -9.19
C GLU A 78 -2.11 -11.11 -9.91
N LEU A 79 -2.15 -10.02 -10.69
CA LEU A 79 -3.33 -9.67 -11.45
C LEU A 79 -3.20 -10.21 -12.88
N GLU A 80 -4.24 -10.87 -13.36
CA GLU A 80 -4.33 -11.37 -14.74
C GLU A 80 -5.38 -10.58 -15.53
N ASP A 81 -5.09 -10.32 -16.82
CA ASP A 81 -6.05 -9.81 -17.79
C ASP A 81 -6.07 -10.75 -19.01
N GLN A 82 -7.25 -11.28 -19.34
CA GLN A 82 -7.43 -12.27 -20.42
C GLN A 82 -6.47 -13.48 -20.34
N GLY A 83 -6.13 -13.93 -19.13
CA GLY A 83 -5.21 -15.04 -18.89
C GLY A 83 -3.72 -14.69 -19.04
N GLN A 84 -3.37 -13.39 -19.09
CA GLN A 84 -1.99 -12.91 -19.05
C GLN A 84 -1.74 -12.09 -17.79
N THR A 85 -0.66 -12.39 -17.07
CA THR A 85 -0.24 -11.59 -15.92
C THR A 85 0.06 -10.16 -16.34
N LEU A 86 -0.56 -9.19 -15.69
CA LEU A 86 -0.30 -7.78 -15.90
C LEU A 86 1.07 -7.41 -15.33
N ALA A 87 1.97 -6.95 -16.20
CA ALA A 87 3.34 -6.65 -15.83
C ALA A 87 3.41 -5.63 -14.68
N ASN A 88 4.10 -6.01 -13.61
CA ASN A 88 4.36 -5.21 -12.42
C ASN A 88 3.09 -4.77 -11.66
N VAL A 89 1.95 -5.44 -11.87
CA VAL A 89 0.70 -5.17 -11.15
C VAL A 89 0.39 -6.34 -10.21
N PHE A 90 0.06 -6.01 -8.97
CA PHE A 90 -0.32 -6.99 -7.96
C PHE A 90 -1.41 -6.43 -7.04
N ILE A 91 -2.18 -7.32 -6.44
CA ILE A 91 -3.12 -7.02 -5.37
C ILE A 91 -2.42 -7.29 -4.05
N LEU A 92 -2.34 -6.28 -3.19
CA LEU A 92 -1.93 -6.41 -1.80
C LEU A 92 -3.17 -6.40 -0.91
N ARG A 93 -3.38 -7.45 -0.13
CA ARG A 93 -4.41 -7.54 0.90
C ARG A 93 -3.78 -7.47 2.30
N LEU A 94 -4.35 -6.61 3.13
CA LEU A 94 -4.09 -6.55 4.56
C LEU A 94 -5.28 -7.25 5.21
N LEU A 95 -5.04 -8.42 5.79
CA LEU A 95 -6.09 -9.19 6.47
C LEU A 95 -6.58 -8.46 7.73
N GLU A 96 -5.69 -7.72 8.37
CA GLU A 96 -6.02 -6.81 9.45
C GLU A 96 -4.97 -5.69 9.43
N ASN A 97 -5.45 -4.47 9.36
CA ASN A 97 -4.61 -3.28 9.41
C ASN A 97 -4.60 -2.64 10.81
N SER A 98 -3.92 -1.51 10.98
CA SER A 98 -3.82 -0.81 12.27
C SER A 98 -5.14 -0.27 12.83
N ASP A 99 -6.21 -0.27 12.03
CA ASP A 99 -7.56 0.12 12.43
C ASP A 99 -8.49 -1.10 12.60
N ASP A 100 -7.93 -2.32 12.70
CA ASP A 100 -8.64 -3.61 12.81
C ASP A 100 -9.58 -3.89 11.63
N ARG A 101 -9.18 -3.48 10.43
CA ARG A 101 -9.96 -3.65 9.18
C ARG A 101 -9.19 -4.40 8.11
N GLU A 102 -9.94 -5.13 7.28
CA GLU A 102 -9.43 -5.61 6.01
C GLU A 102 -9.26 -4.45 5.02
N ALA A 103 -8.16 -4.45 4.27
CA ALA A 103 -7.91 -3.50 3.20
C ALA A 103 -7.31 -4.19 1.97
N THR A 104 -7.64 -3.69 0.78
CA THR A 104 -7.13 -4.20 -0.50
C THR A 104 -6.62 -3.07 -1.38
N TYR A 105 -5.40 -3.23 -1.88
CA TYR A 105 -4.72 -2.27 -2.74
C TYR A 105 -4.31 -2.94 -4.05
N MET A 106 -4.73 -2.37 -5.18
CA MET A 106 -4.19 -2.75 -6.49
C MET A 106 -3.01 -1.83 -6.78
N LEU A 107 -1.81 -2.40 -6.89
CA LEU A 107 -0.55 -1.66 -6.94
C LEU A 107 0.21 -1.98 -8.21
N LYS A 108 0.80 -0.94 -8.80
CA LYS A 108 1.71 -1.06 -9.95
C LYS A 108 3.10 -0.53 -9.59
N ALA A 109 4.12 -1.33 -9.86
CA ALA A 109 5.52 -0.92 -9.80
C ALA A 109 6.02 -0.45 -11.19
N SER A 110 7.01 0.44 -11.19
CA SER A 110 7.67 0.90 -12.43
C SER A 110 8.53 -0.19 -13.07
N SER A 111 9.03 -1.15 -12.27
CA SER A 111 9.88 -2.29 -12.68
C SER A 111 9.76 -3.41 -11.65
N GLN A 112 10.34 -4.59 -11.95
CA GLN A 112 10.35 -5.76 -11.05
C GLN A 112 11.26 -5.59 -9.82
#